data_AF-A0A355BNB8-F1
#
_entry.id   AF-A0A355BNB8-F1
#
_cell.length_a   1.000
_cell.length_b   1.000
_cell.length_c   1.000
_cell.angle_alpha   90.00
_cell.angle_beta   90.00
_cell.angle_gamma   90.00
#
_symmetry.space_group_name_H-M   'P 1'
#
loop_
_entity.id
_entity.type
_entity.pdbx_description
1 polymer ?
#
loop_
_entity_poly.entity_id
_entity_poly.type
_entity_poly.pdbx_seq_one_letter_code
_entity_poly.pdbx_strand_id
1 'polypeptide(L)'
;MLIRWISEVSVLCVFSLTVVATTVVAQTGPGGVGTSATNPLWLKADAGTSTTTNGVALSAWTDQSGNANNAAQATAALQPLYKTNVINGMPAIQFDNTAGANADVLVIPDNANLDNTNGLTIFAITQPNTLDGAARAIVSKRVNVGNQESYMVFFLTSDKLNFDIDGNGDRFASATTFVTNTNYLIGMVYDGTLAAASRVRVFVNETLDNASARTESSNTIPNYASDITIGLTNVADGRPYGGHIAELIIFRTALNVAERLVVSNYLSAKYNISILAASDKYAGDLAVNGDYDFEVAGVGNDASGSNLSASSAVTGGLAVTQVSGFQNNDYLIYGHQAGANILSTDVGGMTGTNNARWSRIWYFDVTNAGANQTLDLTFDLSDGGNPITPAVAANYVLLFRAGQSGNWTELTTASSIAGDRITFSGVAITTDGYYTIGTRNKTNSPLPIQLKAFAARAMEKGVELTWQTETELNNDYFTVERSSDGIQFEFAIKVLGAGTSTEPREYAVVDYNARQGTSYYRLKQTDKDGAFTYSGIVAVEIMEAHQPYTVYPNPAGETINISFQAGEAPDRLRILDVMGSSVQFEYVTDETGIRIPTRDFKPGL
;
A
#
# COMPACT_ATOMS: atom_id res chain seq x y z
N MET A 1 -50.91 41.40 -63.39
CA MET A 1 -50.62 39.97 -63.60
C MET A 1 -49.35 39.66 -62.82
N LEU A 2 -49.49 39.07 -61.63
CA LEU A 2 -48.42 38.80 -60.67
C LEU A 2 -47.59 37.59 -61.11
N ILE A 3 -46.27 37.69 -61.07
CA ILE A 3 -45.35 36.54 -61.04
C ILE A 3 -44.62 36.62 -59.70
N ARG A 4 -44.91 35.69 -58.78
CA ARG A 4 -44.20 35.54 -57.49
C ARG A 4 -43.13 34.48 -57.64
N TRP A 5 -41.90 34.85 -57.28
CA TRP A 5 -40.79 33.95 -57.03
C TRP A 5 -40.89 33.42 -55.59
N ILE A 6 -40.76 32.11 -55.40
CA ILE A 6 -40.49 31.49 -54.11
C ILE A 6 -39.21 30.67 -54.28
N SER A 7 -38.16 31.08 -53.56
CA SER A 7 -36.90 30.34 -53.41
C SER A 7 -37.00 29.46 -52.17
N GLU A 8 -36.86 28.14 -52.33
CA GLU A 8 -36.68 27.20 -51.22
C GLU A 8 -35.23 27.25 -50.74
N VAL A 9 -35.02 27.54 -49.46
CA VAL A 9 -33.74 27.39 -48.76
C VAL A 9 -33.80 26.07 -48.00
N SER A 10 -32.99 25.09 -48.41
CA SER A 10 -32.78 23.85 -47.66
C SER A 10 -31.70 24.08 -46.61
N VAL A 11 -32.06 23.98 -45.33
CA VAL A 11 -31.13 24.03 -44.20
C VAL A 11 -30.53 22.62 -44.03
N LEU A 12 -29.24 22.47 -44.36
CA LEU A 12 -28.49 21.25 -44.10
C LEU A 12 -28.09 21.22 -42.61
N CYS A 13 -28.78 20.41 -41.81
CA CYS A 13 -28.45 20.21 -40.40
C CYS A 13 -27.33 19.15 -40.31
N VAL A 14 -26.08 19.60 -40.12
CA VAL A 14 -24.95 18.70 -39.86
C VAL A 14 -24.98 18.32 -38.38
N PHE A 15 -25.40 17.10 -38.07
CA PHE A 15 -25.21 16.52 -36.74
C PHE A 15 -23.72 16.17 -36.58
N SER A 16 -22.97 16.95 -35.80
CA SER A 16 -21.65 16.55 -35.35
C SER A 16 -21.82 15.48 -34.27
N LEU A 17 -21.51 14.22 -34.62
CA LEU A 17 -21.42 13.15 -33.65
C LEU A 17 -20.11 13.34 -32.86
N THR A 18 -20.19 13.98 -31.70
CA THR A 18 -19.06 14.04 -30.77
C THR A 18 -18.92 12.67 -30.11
N VAL A 19 -17.99 11.86 -30.62
CA VAL A 19 -17.58 10.62 -29.94
C VAL A 19 -16.80 11.06 -28.70
N VAL A 20 -17.44 11.00 -27.54
CA VAL A 20 -16.74 11.13 -26.26
C VAL A 20 -16.03 9.81 -26.04
N ALA A 21 -14.75 9.75 -26.39
CA ALA A 21 -13.90 8.62 -26.06
C ALA A 21 -13.78 8.56 -24.53
N THR A 22 -14.41 7.57 -23.90
CA THR A 22 -14.12 7.24 -22.51
C THR A 22 -12.74 6.61 -22.47
N THR A 23 -11.77 7.33 -21.91
CA THR A 23 -10.44 6.80 -21.62
C THR A 23 -10.57 5.76 -20.50
N VAL A 24 -10.62 4.49 -20.88
CA VAL A 24 -10.50 3.39 -19.92
C VAL A 24 -9.02 3.28 -19.58
N VAL A 25 -8.68 3.47 -18.31
CA VAL A 25 -7.33 3.20 -17.82
C VAL A 25 -7.07 1.70 -17.99
N ALA A 26 -6.16 1.35 -18.90
CA ALA A 26 -5.96 -0.04 -19.30
C ALA A 26 -5.00 -0.80 -18.36
N GLN A 27 -4.10 -0.08 -17.69
CA GLN A 27 -3.02 -0.68 -16.89
C GLN A 27 -3.43 -0.79 -15.42
N THR A 28 -2.93 -1.84 -14.76
CA THR A 28 -3.16 -2.13 -13.33
C THR A 28 -1.91 -2.62 -12.62
N GLY A 29 -0.79 -2.80 -13.32
CA GLY A 29 0.45 -3.32 -12.78
C GLY A 29 1.40 -2.23 -12.21
N PRO A 30 2.59 -2.64 -11.72
CA PRO A 30 3.53 -1.77 -11.01
C PRO A 30 4.05 -0.64 -11.90
N GLY A 31 4.24 0.56 -11.32
CA GLY A 31 4.62 1.76 -12.07
C GLY A 31 3.58 2.20 -13.12
N GLY A 32 2.40 1.58 -13.13
CA GLY A 32 1.42 1.76 -14.20
C GLY A 32 1.69 0.94 -15.45
N VAL A 33 2.51 -0.11 -15.38
CA VAL A 33 2.86 -0.97 -16.51
C VAL A 33 2.21 -2.34 -16.36
N GLY A 34 1.58 -2.79 -17.44
CA GLY A 34 0.94 -4.10 -17.53
C GLY A 34 -0.50 -4.13 -16.98
N THR A 35 -1.18 -5.21 -17.34
CA THR A 35 -2.56 -5.51 -16.95
C THR A 35 -2.58 -6.88 -16.27
N SER A 36 -3.71 -7.30 -15.70
CA SER A 36 -3.85 -8.68 -15.20
C SER A 36 -3.53 -9.75 -16.28
N ALA A 37 -3.68 -9.44 -17.57
CA ALA A 37 -3.35 -10.36 -18.65
C ALA A 37 -1.84 -10.48 -18.94
N THR A 38 -1.04 -9.44 -18.62
CA THR A 38 0.40 -9.40 -18.93
C THR A 38 1.28 -9.45 -17.69
N ASN A 39 0.77 -9.08 -16.53
CA ASN A 39 1.38 -9.21 -15.22
C ASN A 39 0.62 -10.32 -14.43
N PRO A 40 1.06 -11.58 -14.50
CA PRO A 40 0.41 -12.68 -13.78
C PRO A 40 0.73 -12.75 -12.28
N LEU A 41 1.77 -12.06 -11.81
CA LEU A 41 2.16 -12.10 -10.39
C LEU A 41 2.76 -10.77 -9.95
N TRP A 42 2.26 -10.24 -8.84
CA TRP A 42 2.82 -9.09 -8.16
C TRP A 42 2.70 -9.24 -6.65
N LEU A 43 3.82 -9.45 -5.98
CA LEU A 43 3.89 -9.63 -4.52
C LEU A 43 4.68 -8.47 -3.93
N LYS A 44 4.10 -7.78 -2.94
CA LYS A 44 4.72 -6.63 -2.26
C LYS A 44 4.62 -6.79 -0.76
N ALA A 45 5.71 -6.62 0.00
CA ALA A 45 5.68 -6.88 1.43
C ALA A 45 4.84 -5.84 2.20
N ASP A 46 4.57 -4.68 1.61
CA ASP A 46 3.71 -3.64 2.18
C ASP A 46 2.22 -3.83 1.88
N ALA A 47 1.82 -4.91 1.18
CA ALA A 47 0.42 -5.20 0.87
C ALA A 47 0.13 -6.71 0.77
N GLY A 48 -1.05 -7.14 1.21
CA GLY A 48 -1.52 -8.52 1.00
C GLY A 48 -0.79 -9.60 1.80
N THR A 49 0.02 -9.24 2.80
CA THR A 49 0.67 -10.18 3.71
C THR A 49 -0.31 -10.69 4.78
N SER A 50 -0.21 -11.97 5.15
CA SER A 50 -1.04 -12.57 6.21
C SER A 50 -0.83 -11.96 7.61
N THR A 51 0.24 -11.19 7.80
CA THR A 51 0.53 -10.40 8.99
C THR A 51 1.29 -9.15 8.59
N THR A 52 1.16 -8.09 9.39
CA THR A 52 1.99 -6.87 9.32
C THR A 52 2.83 -6.68 10.59
N THR A 53 2.82 -7.68 11.49
CA THR A 53 3.54 -7.62 12.77
C THR A 53 4.98 -8.09 12.58
N ASN A 54 5.93 -7.25 12.98
CA ASN A 54 7.35 -7.55 12.86
C ASN A 54 7.76 -8.85 13.59
N GLY A 55 8.46 -9.73 12.88
CA GLY A 55 8.98 -11.00 13.38
C GLY A 55 7.96 -12.14 13.45
N VAL A 56 6.72 -11.92 13.00
CA VAL A 56 5.69 -12.97 12.97
C VAL A 56 5.79 -13.78 11.69
N ALA A 57 5.55 -15.09 11.79
CA ALA A 57 5.53 -16.01 10.66
C ALA A 57 4.45 -15.63 9.64
N LEU A 58 4.82 -15.69 8.36
CA LEU A 58 4.00 -15.33 7.22
C LEU A 58 3.49 -16.60 6.54
N SER A 59 2.20 -16.88 6.72
CA SER A 59 1.54 -18.05 6.13
C SER A 59 1.10 -17.83 4.68
N ALA A 60 0.86 -16.59 4.28
CA ALA A 60 0.45 -16.23 2.93
C ALA A 60 0.91 -14.83 2.52
N TRP A 61 1.13 -14.69 1.21
CA TRP A 61 1.43 -13.45 0.51
C TRP A 61 0.53 -13.35 -0.73
N THR A 62 -0.45 -12.46 -0.66
CA THR A 62 -1.54 -12.33 -1.63
C THR A 62 -1.04 -11.61 -2.89
N ASP A 63 -1.38 -12.16 -4.05
CA ASP A 63 -1.08 -11.59 -5.36
C ASP A 63 -1.89 -10.31 -5.61
N GLN A 64 -1.19 -9.24 -5.98
CA GLN A 64 -1.73 -7.91 -6.27
C GLN A 64 -2.00 -7.69 -7.77
N SER A 65 -1.70 -8.68 -8.62
CA SER A 65 -1.86 -8.56 -10.07
C SER A 65 -3.29 -8.74 -10.57
N GLY A 66 -4.20 -9.21 -9.69
CA GLY A 66 -5.57 -9.56 -10.03
C GLY A 66 -5.77 -10.99 -10.55
N ASN A 67 -4.71 -11.83 -10.57
CA ASN A 67 -4.79 -13.22 -11.03
C ASN A 67 -4.96 -14.24 -9.90
N ALA A 68 -4.89 -13.81 -8.64
CA ALA A 68 -4.99 -14.66 -7.46
C ALA A 68 -3.94 -15.77 -7.40
N ASN A 69 -2.76 -15.54 -8.01
CA ASN A 69 -1.60 -16.43 -7.92
C ASN A 69 -0.90 -16.25 -6.55
N ASN A 70 -1.65 -16.47 -5.47
CA ASN A 70 -1.20 -16.22 -4.09
C ASN A 70 -0.11 -17.21 -3.68
N ALA A 71 0.91 -16.72 -2.99
CA ALA A 71 1.94 -17.56 -2.40
C ALA A 71 1.53 -17.97 -0.98
N ALA A 72 1.68 -19.24 -0.61
CA ALA A 72 1.27 -19.74 0.70
C ALA A 72 2.21 -20.80 1.26
N GLN A 73 2.17 -20.97 2.58
CA GLN A 73 2.85 -22.03 3.30
C GLN A 73 2.02 -22.44 4.53
N ALA A 74 1.45 -23.65 4.49
CA ALA A 74 0.61 -24.16 5.57
C ALA A 74 1.43 -24.68 6.76
N THR A 75 2.67 -25.11 6.53
CA THR A 75 3.51 -25.70 7.58
C THR A 75 4.25 -24.59 8.33
N ALA A 76 3.87 -24.33 9.58
CA ALA A 76 4.43 -23.23 10.39
C ALA A 76 5.96 -23.24 10.48
N ALA A 77 6.60 -24.41 10.49
CA ALA A 77 8.05 -24.54 10.54
C ALA A 77 8.77 -24.07 9.25
N LEU A 78 8.06 -23.97 8.13
CA LEU A 78 8.57 -23.55 6.82
C LEU A 78 8.13 -22.12 6.44
N GLN A 79 7.42 -21.43 7.34
CA GLN A 79 6.89 -20.09 7.06
C GLN A 79 8.00 -19.05 7.25
N PRO A 80 8.27 -18.20 6.24
CA PRO A 80 9.18 -17.09 6.41
C PRO A 80 8.64 -16.06 7.40
N LEU A 81 9.46 -15.10 7.81
CA LEU A 81 9.08 -14.05 8.75
C LEU A 81 8.75 -12.74 8.05
N TYR A 82 7.70 -12.05 8.50
CA TYR A 82 7.44 -10.67 8.11
C TYR A 82 8.35 -9.72 8.90
N LYS A 83 9.09 -8.83 8.21
CA LYS A 83 9.98 -7.87 8.85
C LYS A 83 9.61 -6.45 8.44
N THR A 84 9.45 -5.55 9.40
CA THR A 84 9.24 -4.11 9.15
C THR A 84 10.58 -3.39 9.01
N ASN A 85 10.62 -2.26 8.29
CA ASN A 85 11.76 -1.35 8.25
C ASN A 85 13.07 -2.00 7.75
N VAL A 86 13.02 -2.76 6.65
CA VAL A 86 14.18 -3.49 6.11
C VAL A 86 14.87 -2.72 4.98
N ILE A 87 14.12 -2.32 3.96
CA ILE A 87 14.65 -1.65 2.77
C ILE A 87 13.97 -0.29 2.66
N ASN A 88 14.72 0.80 2.91
CA ASN A 88 14.19 2.17 2.93
C ASN A 88 12.97 2.36 3.85
N GLY A 89 12.98 1.75 5.04
CA GLY A 89 11.82 1.78 5.95
C GLY A 89 10.65 0.91 5.51
N MET A 90 10.68 0.34 4.31
CA MET A 90 9.65 -0.58 3.82
C MET A 90 9.84 -1.99 4.41
N PRO A 91 8.73 -2.74 4.60
CA PRO A 91 8.81 -4.13 5.04
C PRO A 91 9.42 -5.04 3.98
N ALA A 92 9.87 -6.22 4.41
CA ALA A 92 10.32 -7.30 3.54
C ALA A 92 10.04 -8.66 4.17
N ILE A 93 9.97 -9.70 3.34
CA ILE A 93 9.80 -11.08 3.81
C ILE A 93 11.18 -11.71 3.97
N GLN A 94 11.48 -12.14 5.19
CA GLN A 94 12.73 -12.79 5.55
C GLN A 94 12.60 -14.29 5.36
N PHE A 95 13.44 -14.84 4.49
CA PHE A 95 13.64 -16.28 4.33
C PHE A 95 14.93 -16.62 5.05
N ASP A 96 14.81 -17.15 6.26
CA ASP A 96 15.96 -17.43 7.09
C ASP A 96 16.76 -18.63 6.57
N ASN A 97 18.06 -18.65 6.88
CA ASN A 97 18.98 -19.70 6.43
C ASN A 97 19.18 -20.77 7.49
N THR A 98 18.12 -21.13 8.22
CA THR A 98 18.25 -22.13 9.29
C THR A 98 18.14 -23.53 8.69
N ALA A 99 19.30 -24.11 8.34
CA ALA A 99 19.38 -25.46 7.76
C ALA A 99 18.61 -26.50 8.60
N GLY A 100 17.73 -27.29 7.97
CA GLY A 100 16.94 -28.35 8.62
C GLY A 100 15.49 -28.41 8.12
N ALA A 101 14.55 -28.85 8.96
CA ALA A 101 13.10 -28.91 8.67
C ALA A 101 12.41 -27.53 8.54
N ASN A 102 13.20 -26.46 8.40
CA ASN A 102 12.79 -25.05 8.42
C ASN A 102 13.32 -24.31 7.18
N ALA A 103 13.34 -24.96 6.00
CA ALA A 103 13.68 -24.28 4.77
C ALA A 103 12.51 -23.37 4.38
N ASP A 104 12.57 -22.11 4.81
CA ASP A 104 11.54 -21.11 4.54
C ASP A 104 11.19 -21.08 3.06
N VAL A 105 9.91 -21.27 2.75
CA VAL A 105 9.42 -21.29 1.38
C VAL A 105 7.96 -20.93 1.32
N LEU A 106 7.62 -20.08 0.35
CA LEU A 106 6.24 -19.90 -0.09
C LEU A 106 6.06 -20.56 -1.45
N VAL A 107 4.91 -21.20 -1.64
CA VAL A 107 4.58 -21.92 -2.87
C VAL A 107 3.39 -21.26 -3.55
N ILE A 108 3.48 -21.07 -4.86
CA ILE A 108 2.35 -20.69 -5.72
C ILE A 108 2.06 -21.91 -6.61
N PRO A 109 0.83 -22.44 -6.61
CA PRO A 109 0.46 -23.56 -7.47
C PRO A 109 0.71 -23.26 -8.95
N ASP A 110 1.02 -24.31 -9.71
CA ASP A 110 1.19 -24.22 -11.15
C ASP A 110 0.00 -23.56 -11.86
N ASN A 111 0.31 -22.66 -12.79
CA ASN A 111 -0.65 -21.97 -13.63
C ASN A 111 0.03 -21.58 -14.96
N ALA A 112 -0.64 -21.88 -16.07
CA ALA A 112 -0.15 -21.60 -17.41
C ALA A 112 -0.01 -20.09 -17.72
N ASN A 113 -0.57 -19.19 -16.89
CA ASN A 113 -0.31 -17.76 -17.04
C ASN A 113 1.06 -17.32 -16.46
N LEU A 114 1.70 -18.16 -15.64
CA LEU A 114 3.03 -17.92 -15.05
C LEU A 114 4.17 -18.38 -15.96
N ASP A 115 3.88 -19.12 -17.03
CA ASP A 115 4.78 -19.51 -18.10
C ASP A 115 4.02 -19.57 -19.44
N ASN A 116 4.33 -20.54 -20.32
CA ASN A 116 3.67 -20.72 -21.61
C ASN A 116 3.64 -19.43 -22.44
N THR A 117 4.82 -18.88 -22.66
CA THR A 117 5.01 -17.54 -23.23
C THR A 117 6.28 -17.47 -24.08
N ASN A 118 6.33 -16.52 -25.01
CA ASN A 118 7.54 -16.17 -25.75
C ASN A 118 8.22 -14.91 -25.19
N GLY A 119 7.77 -14.38 -24.05
CA GLY A 119 8.40 -13.26 -23.38
C GLY A 119 8.18 -13.31 -21.87
N LEU A 120 9.18 -12.92 -21.10
CA LEU A 120 9.12 -12.93 -19.64
C LEU A 120 9.93 -11.75 -19.10
N THR A 121 9.39 -11.04 -18.12
CA THR A 121 10.15 -10.02 -17.38
C THR A 121 9.98 -10.25 -15.89
N ILE A 122 11.08 -10.31 -15.15
CA ILE A 122 11.06 -10.47 -13.69
C ILE A 122 11.77 -9.28 -13.06
N PHE A 123 11.14 -8.70 -12.04
CA PHE A 123 11.81 -7.78 -11.12
C PHE A 123 11.79 -8.35 -9.71
N ALA A 124 12.88 -8.14 -8.97
CA ALA A 124 12.95 -8.43 -7.55
C ALA A 124 13.69 -7.33 -6.80
N ILE A 125 13.12 -6.89 -5.68
CA ILE A 125 13.82 -6.08 -4.68
C ILE A 125 14.24 -6.99 -3.55
N THR A 126 15.56 -7.13 -3.41
CA THR A 126 16.13 -8.16 -2.54
C THR A 126 17.35 -7.67 -1.80
N GLN A 127 17.57 -8.24 -0.61
CA GLN A 127 18.78 -8.06 0.19
C GLN A 127 19.29 -9.44 0.59
N PRO A 128 20.31 -10.01 -0.11
CA PRO A 128 20.87 -11.29 0.27
C PRO A 128 21.60 -11.15 1.61
N ASN A 129 21.38 -12.05 2.57
CA ASN A 129 22.17 -12.10 3.81
C ASN A 129 23.13 -13.31 3.82
N THR A 130 22.90 -14.28 2.93
CA THR A 130 23.75 -15.46 2.72
C THR A 130 24.23 -15.50 1.27
N LEU A 131 25.55 -15.54 1.09
CA LEU A 131 26.23 -15.79 -0.18
C LEU A 131 27.39 -16.75 0.14
N ASP A 132 27.19 -18.04 -0.13
CA ASP A 132 28.07 -19.13 0.34
C ASP A 132 28.47 -20.10 -0.78
N GLY A 133 28.25 -19.69 -2.02
CA GLY A 133 28.52 -20.50 -3.21
C GLY A 133 27.52 -21.64 -3.47
N ALA A 134 26.55 -21.86 -2.59
CA ALA A 134 25.41 -22.73 -2.85
C ALA A 134 24.31 -21.99 -3.63
N ALA A 135 23.35 -22.74 -4.20
CA ALA A 135 22.20 -22.13 -4.86
C ALA A 135 21.28 -21.49 -3.81
N ARG A 136 21.06 -20.18 -3.91
CA ARG A 136 20.18 -19.39 -3.03
C ARG A 136 19.11 -18.69 -3.87
N ALA A 137 17.96 -19.32 -4.02
CA ALA A 137 16.92 -18.87 -4.96
C ALA A 137 16.01 -17.78 -4.38
N ILE A 138 15.82 -16.73 -5.15
CA ILE A 138 14.80 -15.70 -4.90
C ILE A 138 13.45 -16.25 -5.31
N VAL A 139 13.37 -16.73 -6.57
CA VAL A 139 12.17 -17.35 -7.15
C VAL A 139 12.59 -18.47 -8.10
N SER A 140 11.83 -19.57 -8.12
CA SER A 140 12.04 -20.69 -9.03
C SER A 140 10.73 -21.29 -9.48
N LYS A 141 10.64 -21.67 -10.75
CA LYS A 141 9.57 -22.47 -11.35
C LYS A 141 10.23 -23.66 -12.05
N ARG A 142 10.30 -24.78 -11.33
CA ARG A 142 11.03 -25.98 -11.79
C ARG A 142 10.42 -27.27 -11.23
N VAL A 143 10.55 -28.35 -11.99
CA VAL A 143 9.94 -29.65 -11.63
C VAL A 143 10.68 -30.30 -10.46
N ASN A 144 12.01 -30.25 -10.44
CA ASN A 144 12.84 -30.74 -9.32
C ASN A 144 14.24 -30.09 -9.34
N VAL A 145 15.05 -30.35 -8.31
CA VAL A 145 16.38 -29.74 -8.12
C VAL A 145 17.37 -30.02 -9.26
N GLY A 146 17.21 -31.13 -10.00
CA GLY A 146 18.16 -31.60 -11.00
C GLY A 146 17.67 -31.58 -12.46
N ASN A 147 16.44 -31.12 -12.72
CA ASN A 147 15.81 -31.17 -14.05
C ASN A 147 14.95 -29.92 -14.33
N GLN A 148 14.66 -29.74 -15.62
CA GLN A 148 13.76 -28.81 -16.30
C GLN A 148 13.25 -27.63 -15.48
N GLU A 149 13.78 -26.47 -15.86
CA GLU A 149 13.47 -25.15 -15.33
C GLU A 149 12.61 -24.42 -16.36
N SER A 150 11.48 -23.84 -15.94
CA SER A 150 10.89 -22.78 -16.76
C SER A 150 11.81 -21.54 -16.78
N TYR A 151 12.69 -21.35 -15.78
CA TYR A 151 12.45 -20.30 -14.78
C TYR A 151 13.21 -20.39 -13.44
N MET A 152 14.39 -19.78 -13.25
CA MET A 152 14.93 -19.58 -11.90
C MET A 152 15.81 -18.34 -11.76
N VAL A 153 15.64 -17.59 -10.66
CA VAL A 153 16.48 -16.45 -10.26
C VAL A 153 17.14 -16.75 -8.93
N PHE A 154 18.48 -16.79 -8.88
CA PHE A 154 19.19 -17.28 -7.70
C PHE A 154 20.65 -16.84 -7.64
N PHE A 155 21.24 -16.84 -6.46
CA PHE A 155 22.68 -16.68 -6.29
C PHE A 155 23.39 -18.03 -6.35
N LEU A 156 24.62 -18.04 -6.88
CA LEU A 156 25.50 -19.21 -6.95
C LEU A 156 26.97 -18.77 -6.78
N THR A 157 27.89 -19.74 -6.87
CA THR A 157 29.36 -19.63 -6.87
C THR A 157 29.89 -18.26 -7.30
N SER A 158 30.87 -17.76 -6.53
CA SER A 158 31.46 -16.42 -6.71
C SER A 158 30.47 -15.27 -6.51
N ASP A 159 29.42 -15.52 -5.72
CA ASP A 159 28.42 -14.55 -5.27
C ASP A 159 27.75 -13.83 -6.44
N LYS A 160 27.50 -14.58 -7.52
CA LYS A 160 26.86 -14.09 -8.75
C LYS A 160 25.38 -14.42 -8.74
N LEU A 161 24.57 -13.50 -9.25
CA LEU A 161 23.19 -13.79 -9.61
C LEU A 161 23.19 -14.61 -10.90
N ASN A 162 22.31 -15.60 -10.98
CA ASN A 162 22.13 -16.47 -12.11
C ASN A 162 20.65 -16.50 -12.49
N PHE A 163 20.41 -16.55 -13.78
CA PHE A 163 19.12 -16.82 -14.39
C PHE A 163 19.18 -18.16 -15.10
N ASP A 164 18.28 -19.07 -14.78
CA ASP A 164 18.05 -20.24 -15.61
C ASP A 164 16.73 -20.09 -16.36
N ILE A 165 16.71 -20.43 -17.64
CA ILE A 165 15.53 -20.29 -18.50
C ILE A 165 15.46 -21.32 -19.63
N ASP A 166 14.53 -22.25 -19.51
CA ASP A 166 14.16 -23.22 -20.55
C ASP A 166 15.33 -23.96 -21.25
N GLY A 167 15.88 -24.98 -20.59
CA GLY A 167 16.48 -26.13 -21.29
C GLY A 167 17.96 -26.38 -20.98
N ASN A 168 18.81 -26.33 -22.01
CA ASN A 168 20.24 -26.69 -21.93
C ASN A 168 21.08 -25.50 -22.40
N GLY A 169 22.03 -25.02 -21.59
CA GLY A 169 22.84 -23.85 -21.93
C GLY A 169 22.17 -22.51 -21.59
N ASP A 170 21.20 -22.58 -20.70
CA ASP A 170 20.18 -21.62 -20.29
C ASP A 170 20.53 -20.78 -19.06
N ARG A 171 21.75 -20.98 -18.51
CA ARG A 171 22.24 -20.23 -17.35
C ARG A 171 22.95 -18.93 -17.75
N PHE A 172 22.39 -17.80 -17.32
CA PHE A 172 22.94 -16.46 -17.51
C PHE A 172 23.39 -15.88 -16.16
N ALA A 173 24.70 -15.71 -15.99
CA ALA A 173 25.27 -15.13 -14.79
C ALA A 173 25.46 -13.61 -14.90
N SER A 174 25.32 -12.91 -13.78
CA SER A 174 25.63 -11.50 -13.62
C SER A 174 27.13 -11.23 -13.67
N ALA A 175 27.58 -10.11 -14.24
CA ALA A 175 28.97 -9.69 -14.12
C ALA A 175 29.26 -9.08 -12.73
N THR A 176 28.24 -8.53 -12.06
CA THR A 176 28.30 -8.03 -10.68
C THR A 176 28.55 -9.16 -9.68
N THR A 177 29.50 -8.95 -8.76
CA THR A 177 29.63 -9.76 -7.54
C THR A 177 28.78 -9.11 -6.45
N PHE A 178 27.84 -9.86 -5.91
CA PHE A 178 26.91 -9.37 -4.89
C PHE A 178 27.55 -9.41 -3.51
N VAL A 179 27.08 -8.51 -2.64
CA VAL A 179 27.54 -8.40 -1.26
C VAL A 179 26.34 -8.61 -0.34
N THR A 180 26.57 -9.28 0.77
CA THR A 180 25.52 -9.50 1.77
C THR A 180 25.07 -8.18 2.39
N ASN A 181 23.81 -8.13 2.86
CA ASN A 181 23.19 -6.96 3.50
C ASN A 181 23.17 -5.70 2.61
N THR A 182 23.23 -5.87 1.30
CA THR A 182 23.12 -4.78 0.31
C THR A 182 21.80 -4.91 -0.44
N ASN A 183 21.11 -3.79 -0.64
CA ASN A 183 19.83 -3.77 -1.36
C ASN A 183 20.09 -3.74 -2.86
N TYR A 184 19.38 -4.58 -3.61
CA TYR A 184 19.49 -4.65 -5.06
C TYR A 184 18.12 -4.61 -5.72
N LEU A 185 18.05 -3.89 -6.82
CA LEU A 185 17.01 -4.02 -7.84
C LEU A 185 17.52 -4.97 -8.91
N ILE A 186 16.89 -6.14 -9.01
CA ILE A 186 17.18 -7.13 -10.04
C ILE A 186 16.10 -7.00 -11.12
N GLY A 187 16.52 -6.90 -12.38
CA GLY A 187 15.63 -6.91 -13.54
C GLY A 187 16.09 -7.95 -14.55
N MET A 188 15.16 -8.67 -15.17
CA MET A 188 15.49 -9.74 -16.11
C MET A 188 14.47 -9.74 -17.23
N VAL A 189 14.94 -9.80 -18.48
CA VAL A 189 14.06 -9.84 -19.65
C VAL A 189 14.47 -11.00 -20.54
N TYR A 190 13.50 -11.86 -20.84
CA TYR A 190 13.54 -12.84 -21.92
C TYR A 190 12.60 -12.41 -23.03
N ASP A 191 13.11 -12.36 -24.25
CA ASP A 191 12.35 -12.07 -25.47
C ASP A 191 12.68 -13.10 -26.55
N GLY A 192 11.79 -14.08 -26.70
CA GLY A 192 11.92 -15.17 -27.66
C GLY A 192 11.88 -14.72 -29.13
N THR A 193 11.41 -13.50 -29.41
CA THR A 193 11.35 -12.95 -30.77
C THR A 193 12.72 -12.48 -31.28
N LEU A 194 13.66 -12.23 -30.38
CA LEU A 194 15.02 -11.81 -30.71
C LEU A 194 15.91 -13.00 -31.13
N ALA A 195 17.06 -12.66 -31.71
CA ALA A 195 18.12 -13.63 -31.97
C ALA A 195 18.62 -14.25 -30.66
N ALA A 196 19.04 -15.52 -30.70
CA ALA A 196 19.44 -16.31 -29.52
C ALA A 196 20.45 -15.61 -28.58
N ALA A 197 21.38 -14.84 -29.13
CA ALA A 197 22.39 -14.09 -28.37
C ALA A 197 21.86 -12.85 -27.64
N SER A 198 20.61 -12.46 -27.87
CA SER A 198 20.00 -11.22 -27.37
C SER A 198 18.68 -11.44 -26.63
N ARG A 199 18.20 -12.69 -26.53
CA ARG A 199 16.92 -13.00 -25.88
C ARG A 199 16.93 -12.65 -24.40
N VAL A 200 18.02 -12.98 -23.70
CA VAL A 200 18.14 -12.79 -22.25
C VAL A 200 19.01 -11.60 -21.92
N ARG A 201 18.47 -10.69 -21.11
CA ARG A 201 19.16 -9.52 -20.57
C ARG A 201 18.95 -9.49 -19.06
N VAL A 202 20.06 -9.47 -18.32
CA VAL A 202 20.07 -9.35 -16.85
C VAL A 202 20.48 -7.93 -16.50
N PHE A 203 19.77 -7.34 -15.56
CA PHE A 203 20.00 -5.99 -15.08
C PHE A 203 20.19 -6.00 -13.56
N VAL A 204 21.21 -5.29 -13.10
CA VAL A 204 21.45 -5.02 -11.68
C VAL A 204 21.45 -3.51 -11.50
N ASN A 205 20.49 -3.00 -10.75
CA ASN A 205 20.24 -1.56 -10.57
C ASN A 205 20.19 -0.83 -11.93
N GLU A 206 19.45 -1.41 -12.89
CA GLU A 206 19.32 -0.96 -14.29
C GLU A 206 20.59 -0.94 -15.14
N THR A 207 21.71 -1.43 -14.63
CA THR A 207 22.90 -1.68 -15.46
C THR A 207 22.77 -3.03 -16.14
N LEU A 208 22.87 -3.08 -17.48
CA LEU A 208 22.94 -4.34 -18.23
C LEU A 208 24.19 -5.12 -17.81
N ASP A 209 24.02 -6.32 -17.27
CA ASP A 209 25.04 -7.00 -16.47
C ASP A 209 25.25 -8.48 -16.86
N ASN A 210 25.26 -8.82 -18.14
CA ASN A 210 25.54 -10.19 -18.58
C ASN A 210 27.06 -10.49 -18.48
N ALA A 211 27.48 -11.44 -17.62
CA ALA A 211 28.89 -11.80 -17.40
C ALA A 211 29.60 -12.39 -18.63
N SER A 212 28.85 -12.92 -19.59
CA SER A 212 29.38 -13.63 -20.76
C SER A 212 28.38 -13.64 -21.91
N ALA A 213 28.89 -13.72 -23.15
CA ALA A 213 28.08 -13.93 -24.34
C ALA A 213 27.50 -15.36 -24.35
N ARG A 214 26.39 -15.54 -23.63
CA ARG A 214 25.56 -16.75 -23.64
C ARG A 214 24.46 -16.59 -24.69
N THR A 215 23.92 -17.71 -25.16
CA THR A 215 22.84 -17.72 -26.16
C THR A 215 21.70 -18.58 -25.64
N GLU A 216 20.48 -18.06 -25.68
CA GLU A 216 19.28 -18.86 -25.41
C GLU A 216 18.71 -19.39 -26.72
N SER A 217 18.75 -20.71 -26.91
CA SER A 217 18.35 -21.35 -28.17
C SER A 217 16.83 -21.45 -28.32
N SER A 218 16.10 -21.53 -27.22
CA SER A 218 14.64 -21.59 -27.19
C SER A 218 14.02 -20.21 -27.39
N ASN A 219 12.95 -20.16 -28.17
CA ASN A 219 12.18 -18.96 -28.47
C ASN A 219 10.83 -18.91 -27.73
N THR A 220 10.55 -19.91 -26.89
CA THR A 220 9.36 -19.99 -26.05
C THR A 220 9.71 -20.65 -24.74
N ILE A 221 9.08 -20.24 -23.65
CA ILE A 221 9.00 -21.01 -22.40
C ILE A 221 7.72 -21.86 -22.48
N PRO A 222 7.82 -23.20 -22.58
CA PRO A 222 6.64 -24.08 -22.55
C PRO A 222 5.82 -23.98 -21.26
N ASN A 223 4.62 -24.56 -21.28
CA ASN A 223 3.84 -24.81 -20.07
C ASN A 223 4.43 -26.02 -19.33
N TYR A 224 5.16 -25.76 -18.24
CA TYR A 224 5.71 -26.80 -17.40
C TYR A 224 4.84 -27.02 -16.17
N ALA A 225 4.48 -28.26 -15.90
CA ALA A 225 3.76 -28.66 -14.69
C ALA A 225 4.67 -28.55 -13.45
N SER A 226 4.92 -27.32 -13.00
CA SER A 226 5.77 -27.02 -11.85
C SER A 226 5.26 -25.82 -11.07
N ASP A 227 5.20 -25.94 -9.75
CA ASP A 227 4.86 -24.82 -8.88
C ASP A 227 5.97 -23.77 -8.88
N ILE A 228 5.61 -22.53 -8.53
CA ILE A 228 6.63 -21.52 -8.16
C ILE A 228 6.97 -21.70 -6.69
N THR A 229 8.26 -21.73 -6.38
CA THR A 229 8.80 -21.56 -5.03
C THR A 229 9.47 -20.20 -4.89
N ILE A 230 9.17 -19.50 -3.80
CA ILE A 230 9.83 -18.26 -3.40
C ILE A 230 10.69 -18.58 -2.18
N GLY A 231 11.96 -18.17 -2.22
CA GLY A 231 12.92 -18.45 -1.15
C GLY A 231 13.58 -19.82 -1.21
N LEU A 232 13.28 -20.64 -2.23
CA LEU A 232 13.82 -21.99 -2.39
C LEU A 232 13.91 -22.37 -3.87
N THR A 233 14.83 -23.26 -4.23
CA THR A 233 14.93 -23.75 -5.62
C THR A 233 13.76 -24.68 -5.96
N ASN A 234 13.35 -25.53 -5.01
CA ASN A 234 12.25 -26.45 -5.12
C ASN A 234 11.91 -26.93 -3.70
N VAL A 235 10.66 -27.32 -3.43
CA VAL A 235 10.22 -27.77 -2.09
C VAL A 235 11.02 -28.96 -1.52
N ALA A 236 11.70 -29.74 -2.38
CA ALA A 236 12.57 -30.84 -1.98
C ALA A 236 14.03 -30.42 -1.69
N ASP A 237 14.40 -29.16 -1.94
CA ASP A 237 15.73 -28.62 -1.63
C ASP A 237 15.79 -28.11 -0.19
N GLY A 238 16.86 -28.40 0.53
CA GLY A 238 17.07 -27.95 1.91
C GLY A 238 17.84 -26.63 2.03
N ARG A 239 18.05 -25.90 0.92
CA ARG A 239 18.89 -24.71 0.84
C ARG A 239 18.05 -23.44 0.65
N PRO A 240 17.51 -22.85 1.73
CA PRO A 240 16.70 -21.63 1.64
C PRO A 240 17.52 -20.42 1.17
N TYR A 241 16.84 -19.36 0.73
CA TYR A 241 17.45 -18.16 0.18
C TYR A 241 18.45 -17.51 1.15
N GLY A 242 18.09 -17.35 2.42
CA GLY A 242 18.92 -16.65 3.38
C GLY A 242 19.01 -15.15 3.09
N GLY A 243 17.88 -14.47 3.03
CA GLY A 243 17.81 -13.06 2.66
C GLY A 243 16.42 -12.47 2.84
N HIS A 244 16.25 -11.23 2.40
CA HIS A 244 14.96 -10.54 2.39
C HIS A 244 14.49 -10.29 0.96
N ILE A 245 13.20 -10.51 0.69
CA ILE A 245 12.52 -10.15 -0.56
C ILE A 245 11.41 -9.15 -0.20
N ALA A 246 11.51 -7.93 -0.71
CA ALA A 246 10.50 -6.89 -0.45
C ALA A 246 9.42 -6.84 -1.54
N GLU A 247 9.80 -7.09 -2.79
CA GLU A 247 8.88 -7.06 -3.92
C GLU A 247 9.33 -8.03 -5.01
N LEU A 248 8.37 -8.77 -5.56
CA LEU A 248 8.58 -9.71 -6.66
C LEU A 248 7.49 -9.51 -7.71
N ILE A 249 7.90 -9.23 -8.94
CA ILE A 249 7.01 -8.95 -10.06
C ILE A 249 7.38 -9.90 -11.20
N ILE A 250 6.37 -10.56 -11.78
CA ILE A 250 6.53 -11.35 -13.00
C ILE A 250 5.55 -10.82 -14.05
N PHE A 251 6.08 -10.44 -15.20
CA PHE A 251 5.32 -10.22 -16.42
C PHE A 251 5.51 -11.41 -17.35
N ARG A 252 4.42 -11.90 -17.94
CA ARG A 252 4.44 -12.94 -18.98
C ARG A 252 4.69 -12.37 -20.38
N THR A 253 5.31 -11.20 -20.44
CA THR A 253 5.73 -10.50 -21.66
C THR A 253 7.15 -9.99 -21.49
N ALA A 254 7.87 -9.86 -22.60
CA ALA A 254 9.11 -9.08 -22.63
C ALA A 254 8.72 -7.60 -22.59
N LEU A 255 8.96 -6.93 -21.45
CA LEU A 255 8.70 -5.49 -21.37
C LEU A 255 9.64 -4.75 -22.32
N ASN A 256 9.08 -3.76 -23.00
CA ASN A 256 9.89 -2.87 -23.82
C ASN A 256 10.76 -1.96 -22.92
N VAL A 257 11.71 -1.23 -23.52
CA VAL A 257 12.68 -0.41 -22.76
C VAL A 257 11.98 0.66 -21.92
N ALA A 258 10.97 1.34 -22.44
CA ALA A 258 10.26 2.40 -21.72
C ALA A 258 9.43 1.83 -20.54
N GLU A 259 8.68 0.76 -20.77
CA GLU A 259 7.94 0.03 -19.74
C GLU A 259 8.86 -0.43 -18.60
N ARG A 260 10.00 -1.05 -18.95
CA ARG A 260 11.00 -1.52 -17.98
C ARG A 260 11.57 -0.36 -17.15
N LEU A 261 11.86 0.78 -17.78
CA LEU A 261 12.36 1.97 -17.08
C LEU A 261 11.32 2.59 -16.15
N VAL A 262 10.04 2.64 -16.56
CA VAL A 262 8.95 3.10 -15.68
C VAL A 262 8.86 2.22 -14.42
N VAL A 263 8.83 0.89 -14.56
CA VAL A 263 8.81 -0.03 -13.40
C VAL A 263 10.06 0.14 -12.53
N SER A 264 11.22 0.34 -13.14
CA SER A 264 12.47 0.50 -12.41
C SER A 264 12.53 1.79 -11.60
N ASN A 265 12.02 2.90 -12.14
CA ASN A 265 11.92 4.17 -11.40
C ASN A 265 10.90 4.08 -10.26
N TYR A 266 9.77 3.39 -10.48
CA TYR A 266 8.82 3.07 -9.41
C TYR A 266 9.49 2.33 -8.23
N LEU A 267 10.25 1.28 -8.53
CA LEU A 267 10.94 0.49 -7.52
C LEU A 267 12.12 1.26 -6.89
N SER A 268 12.86 2.03 -7.69
CA SER A 268 13.99 2.86 -7.25
C SER A 268 13.55 3.86 -6.19
N ALA A 269 12.51 4.65 -6.49
CA ALA A 269 11.96 5.66 -5.57
C ALA A 269 11.44 5.01 -4.28
N LYS A 270 10.58 3.98 -4.40
CA LYS A 270 9.97 3.30 -3.24
C LYS A 270 11.03 2.72 -2.29
N TYR A 271 12.07 2.09 -2.82
CA TYR A 271 13.08 1.39 -2.02
C TYR A 271 14.40 2.15 -1.86
N ASN A 272 14.48 3.39 -2.36
CA ASN A 272 15.67 4.24 -2.36
C ASN A 272 16.94 3.47 -2.79
N ILE A 273 16.84 2.80 -3.95
CA ILE A 273 17.95 2.04 -4.54
C ILE A 273 18.44 2.82 -5.75
N SER A 274 19.66 3.37 -5.66
CA SER A 274 20.25 4.07 -6.80
C SER A 274 20.39 3.15 -8.02
N ILE A 275 19.80 3.58 -9.13
CA ILE A 275 19.92 2.94 -10.43
C ILE A 275 20.91 3.68 -11.34
N LEU A 276 21.20 3.11 -12.52
CA LEU A 276 22.05 3.76 -13.51
C LEU A 276 21.53 5.17 -13.82
N ALA A 277 22.37 6.21 -13.66
CA ALA A 277 21.94 7.61 -13.79
C ALA A 277 21.28 7.97 -15.13
N ALA A 278 21.63 7.30 -16.23
CA ALA A 278 20.98 7.51 -17.53
C ALA A 278 19.56 6.89 -17.62
N SER A 279 19.25 5.97 -16.71
CA SER A 279 17.98 5.24 -16.58
C SER A 279 17.08 5.80 -15.47
N ASP A 280 17.66 6.60 -14.58
CA ASP A 280 16.94 7.40 -13.59
C ASP A 280 16.22 8.57 -14.27
N LYS A 281 14.89 8.54 -14.23
CA LYS A 281 13.98 9.47 -14.89
C LYS A 281 13.10 10.21 -13.87
N TYR A 282 13.37 10.07 -12.58
CA TYR A 282 12.49 10.61 -11.55
C TYR A 282 13.29 11.17 -10.37
N ALA A 283 13.33 12.50 -10.28
CA ALA A 283 13.95 13.25 -9.21
C ALA A 283 12.96 13.62 -8.09
N GLY A 284 11.70 13.21 -8.20
CA GLY A 284 10.69 13.48 -7.15
C GLY A 284 11.00 12.77 -5.84
N ASP A 285 11.83 11.72 -5.90
CA ASP A 285 12.34 10.95 -4.76
C ASP A 285 13.47 11.65 -3.98
N LEU A 286 13.89 12.82 -4.44
CA LEU A 286 14.87 13.62 -3.74
C LEU A 286 14.19 14.54 -2.72
N ALA A 287 14.78 14.66 -1.53
CA ALA A 287 14.32 15.56 -0.48
C ALA A 287 14.20 17.03 -0.92
N VAL A 288 15.00 17.47 -1.90
CA VAL A 288 14.90 18.82 -2.48
C VAL A 288 13.59 19.04 -3.25
N ASN A 289 12.99 17.98 -3.77
CA ASN A 289 11.70 17.97 -4.45
C ASN A 289 10.56 17.47 -3.53
N GLY A 290 10.91 16.94 -2.36
CA GLY A 290 10.00 16.69 -1.24
C GLY A 290 9.61 15.22 -1.04
N ASP A 291 10.41 14.27 -1.51
CA ASP A 291 10.23 12.82 -1.24
C ASP A 291 8.85 12.29 -1.69
N TYR A 292 8.53 12.50 -2.98
CA TYR A 292 7.29 12.08 -3.63
C TYR A 292 7.39 10.60 -4.07
N ASP A 293 7.75 9.72 -3.14
CA ASP A 293 8.09 8.30 -3.40
C ASP A 293 6.90 7.35 -3.51
N PHE A 294 5.70 7.83 -3.19
CA PHE A 294 4.54 6.97 -3.04
C PHE A 294 3.79 6.82 -4.36
N GLU A 295 3.45 5.57 -4.64
CA GLU A 295 2.63 5.14 -5.78
C GLU A 295 3.11 5.72 -7.13
N VAL A 296 4.45 5.79 -7.27
CA VAL A 296 5.13 6.30 -8.46
C VAL A 296 4.71 5.54 -9.71
N ALA A 297 4.36 6.27 -10.76
CA ALA A 297 3.95 5.72 -12.05
C ALA A 297 4.40 6.63 -13.18
N GLY A 298 4.30 6.15 -14.42
CA GLY A 298 4.71 7.00 -15.54
C GLY A 298 4.38 6.49 -16.93
N VAL A 299 4.68 7.34 -17.89
CA VAL A 299 4.60 7.10 -19.33
C VAL A 299 5.91 7.52 -19.97
N GLY A 300 6.27 6.95 -21.11
CA GLY A 300 7.58 7.20 -21.69
C GLY A 300 7.76 6.62 -23.08
N ASN A 301 8.67 7.22 -23.85
CA ASN A 301 9.15 6.68 -25.11
C ASN A 301 10.67 6.53 -25.02
N ASP A 302 11.18 5.36 -25.40
CA ASP A 302 12.58 5.05 -25.25
C ASP A 302 13.49 5.89 -26.17
N ALA A 303 14.81 5.72 -26.02
CA ALA A 303 15.79 6.45 -26.82
C ALA A 303 15.70 6.14 -28.33
N SER A 304 15.08 5.03 -28.72
CA SER A 304 14.82 4.71 -30.13
C SER A 304 13.58 5.41 -30.68
N GLY A 305 12.68 5.86 -29.80
CA GLY A 305 11.38 6.43 -30.16
C GLY A 305 10.34 5.38 -30.57
N SER A 306 10.68 4.10 -30.53
CA SER A 306 9.86 2.99 -31.02
C SER A 306 9.20 2.18 -29.91
N ASN A 307 9.62 2.36 -28.66
CA ASN A 307 9.08 1.64 -27.51
C ASN A 307 8.36 2.62 -26.58
N LEU A 308 7.03 2.66 -26.69
CA LEU A 308 6.16 3.54 -25.92
C LEU A 308 5.51 2.79 -24.75
N SER A 309 5.58 3.36 -23.56
CA SER A 309 4.67 3.11 -22.44
C SER A 309 3.61 4.23 -22.45
N ALA A 310 2.43 3.94 -23.01
CA ALA A 310 1.47 4.96 -23.42
C ALA A 310 0.50 5.39 -22.31
N SER A 311 0.37 4.63 -21.25
CA SER A 311 -0.58 4.91 -20.17
C SER A 311 -0.07 4.33 -18.87
N SER A 312 -0.36 4.99 -17.77
CA SER A 312 -0.16 4.47 -16.42
C SER A 312 -1.47 3.90 -15.86
N ALA A 313 -1.37 3.11 -14.79
CA ALA A 313 -2.51 2.73 -13.96
C ALA A 313 -3.00 3.94 -13.16
N VAL A 314 -4.17 3.82 -12.56
CA VAL A 314 -4.55 4.76 -11.49
C VAL A 314 -3.71 4.41 -10.26
N THR A 315 -2.96 5.38 -9.77
CA THR A 315 -2.14 5.24 -8.57
C THR A 315 -2.34 6.44 -7.64
N GLY A 316 -2.76 6.16 -6.39
CA GLY A 316 -3.07 7.19 -5.41
C GLY A 316 -4.17 8.18 -5.83
N GLY A 317 -4.99 7.84 -6.82
CA GLY A 317 -6.06 8.65 -7.39
C GLY A 317 -5.74 9.38 -8.69
N LEU A 318 -4.59 9.13 -9.34
CA LEU A 318 -4.23 9.74 -10.63
C LEU A 318 -3.80 8.68 -11.64
N ALA A 319 -4.27 8.82 -12.88
CA ALA A 319 -3.72 8.14 -14.05
C ALA A 319 -3.34 9.17 -15.12
N VAL A 320 -2.26 8.87 -15.85
CA VAL A 320 -1.76 9.67 -16.97
C VAL A 320 -1.73 8.81 -18.23
N THR A 321 -2.28 9.34 -19.33
CA THR A 321 -2.24 8.72 -20.66
C THR A 321 -1.58 9.67 -21.65
N GLN A 322 -0.67 9.13 -22.44
CA GLN A 322 0.02 9.84 -23.50
C GLN A 322 -0.90 10.03 -24.71
N VAL A 323 -0.98 11.27 -25.21
CA VAL A 323 -1.80 11.60 -26.40
C VAL A 323 -0.90 11.87 -27.60
N SER A 324 0.03 12.81 -27.48
CA SER A 324 0.97 13.16 -28.55
C SER A 324 2.23 13.85 -28.02
N GLY A 325 3.23 14.04 -28.88
CA GLY A 325 4.36 14.93 -28.61
C GLY A 325 5.57 14.29 -27.91
N PHE A 326 5.49 13.02 -27.52
CA PHE A 326 6.64 12.29 -26.97
C PHE A 326 7.68 12.05 -28.07
N GLN A 327 8.88 12.55 -27.87
CA GLN A 327 10.06 12.30 -28.67
C GLN A 327 10.88 11.15 -28.07
N ASN A 328 12.04 10.88 -28.68
CA ASN A 328 12.96 9.87 -28.18
C ASN A 328 13.47 10.26 -26.79
N ASN A 329 13.41 9.32 -25.85
CA ASN A 329 13.85 9.48 -24.46
C ASN A 329 13.03 10.51 -23.66
N ASP A 330 11.78 10.76 -24.06
CA ASP A 330 10.82 11.54 -23.30
C ASP A 330 10.06 10.63 -22.32
N TYR A 331 9.99 11.04 -21.07
CA TYR A 331 9.32 10.37 -19.97
C TYR A 331 8.58 11.42 -19.16
N LEU A 332 7.43 11.02 -18.65
CA LEU A 332 6.81 11.68 -17.51
C LEU A 332 6.64 10.63 -16.42
N ILE A 333 7.41 10.80 -15.34
CA ILE A 333 7.27 9.99 -14.13
C ILE A 333 6.69 10.89 -13.04
N TYR A 334 5.74 10.36 -12.30
CA TYR A 334 5.06 11.11 -11.25
C TYR A 334 4.84 10.24 -10.02
N GLY A 335 4.82 10.89 -8.85
CA GLY A 335 4.52 10.26 -7.57
C GLY A 335 3.96 11.29 -6.61
N HIS A 336 3.54 10.84 -5.44
CA HIS A 336 3.04 11.72 -4.38
C HIS A 336 3.72 11.44 -3.03
N GLN A 337 3.50 12.32 -2.07
CA GLN A 337 3.95 12.11 -0.70
C GLN A 337 3.03 11.15 0.06
N ALA A 338 3.54 10.54 1.12
CA ALA A 338 2.73 9.79 2.07
C ALA A 338 1.58 10.63 2.66
N GLY A 339 0.52 9.96 3.08
CA GLY A 339 -0.53 10.57 3.89
C GLY A 339 -1.91 10.54 3.24
N ALA A 340 -2.90 10.87 4.07
CA ALA A 340 -4.29 10.92 3.67
C ALA A 340 -4.56 12.07 2.69
N ASN A 341 -5.39 11.80 1.70
CA ASN A 341 -5.85 12.80 0.74
C ASN A 341 -7.13 13.45 1.25
N ILE A 342 -6.96 14.59 1.92
CA ILE A 342 -8.04 15.37 2.50
C ILE A 342 -8.31 16.63 1.66
N LEU A 343 -9.29 17.43 2.06
CA LEU A 343 -9.55 18.71 1.44
C LEU A 343 -8.68 19.82 2.04
N SER A 344 -8.06 20.64 1.19
CA SER A 344 -7.32 21.84 1.58
C SER A 344 -7.92 23.10 0.95
N THR A 345 -7.79 24.23 1.63
CA THR A 345 -8.27 25.56 1.18
C THR A 345 -7.13 26.56 0.94
N ASP A 346 -5.88 26.10 0.89
CA ASP A 346 -4.70 26.90 0.54
C ASP A 346 -4.58 27.12 -0.97
N VAL A 347 -5.63 27.68 -1.56
CA VAL A 347 -5.86 27.75 -3.01
C VAL A 347 -5.67 29.16 -3.58
N GLY A 348 -4.67 29.88 -3.07
CA GLY A 348 -4.30 31.19 -3.61
C GLY A 348 -4.00 31.10 -5.10
N GLY A 349 -4.62 31.97 -5.91
CA GLY A 349 -4.48 31.99 -7.37
C GLY A 349 -5.58 31.25 -8.15
N MET A 350 -6.52 30.58 -7.46
CA MET A 350 -7.71 30.00 -8.08
C MET A 350 -8.84 31.02 -8.31
N THR A 351 -9.61 30.81 -9.36
CA THR A 351 -10.88 31.50 -9.63
C THR A 351 -12.02 30.81 -8.87
N GLY A 352 -13.12 31.52 -8.60
CA GLY A 352 -14.27 30.99 -7.85
C GLY A 352 -14.47 31.66 -6.49
N THR A 353 -15.47 31.18 -5.74
CA THR A 353 -15.94 31.83 -4.50
C THR A 353 -15.87 30.94 -3.26
N ASN A 354 -15.73 29.62 -3.43
CA ASN A 354 -15.63 28.67 -2.33
C ASN A 354 -14.68 27.53 -2.71
N ASN A 355 -13.43 27.91 -2.94
CA ASN A 355 -12.43 27.07 -3.58
C ASN A 355 -11.84 26.04 -2.59
N ALA A 356 -11.47 24.89 -3.12
CA ALA A 356 -10.68 23.90 -2.40
C ALA A 356 -9.90 23.00 -3.37
N ARG A 357 -8.98 22.20 -2.84
CA ARG A 357 -8.19 21.22 -3.59
C ARG A 357 -7.97 19.96 -2.78
N TRP A 358 -7.59 18.88 -3.45
CA TRP A 358 -6.96 17.76 -2.77
C TRP A 358 -5.67 18.20 -2.07
N SER A 359 -5.47 17.74 -0.83
CA SER A 359 -4.23 17.96 -0.08
C SER A 359 -3.08 17.18 -0.72
N ARG A 360 -3.37 16.03 -1.32
CA ARG A 360 -2.42 15.26 -2.12
C ARG A 360 -1.98 16.06 -3.33
N ILE A 361 -0.67 16.05 -3.53
CA ILE A 361 0.01 16.74 -4.61
C ILE A 361 0.86 15.68 -5.29
N TRP A 362 0.90 15.72 -6.62
CA TRP A 362 1.79 14.92 -7.42
C TRP A 362 2.95 15.77 -7.89
N TYR A 363 4.16 15.28 -7.73
CA TYR A 363 5.32 15.84 -8.42
C TYR A 363 5.44 15.14 -9.76
N PHE A 364 5.49 15.91 -10.84
CA PHE A 364 5.74 15.40 -12.17
C PHE A 364 7.19 15.76 -12.53
N ASP A 365 7.96 14.76 -12.92
CA ASP A 365 9.27 14.91 -13.54
C ASP A 365 9.14 14.66 -15.04
N VAL A 366 9.56 15.64 -15.84
CA VAL A 366 9.41 15.62 -17.29
C VAL A 366 10.80 15.58 -17.92
N THR A 367 11.17 14.44 -18.48
CA THR A 367 12.41 14.37 -19.24
C THR A 367 12.19 15.05 -20.59
N ASN A 368 13.11 15.96 -20.93
CA ASN A 368 13.07 16.79 -22.15
C ASN A 368 11.89 17.78 -22.22
N ALA A 369 11.92 18.77 -21.33
CA ALA A 369 11.02 19.91 -21.22
C ALA A 369 10.79 20.79 -22.49
N GLY A 370 11.52 20.53 -23.58
CA GLY A 370 11.43 21.31 -24.82
C GLY A 370 10.32 20.89 -25.80
N ALA A 371 9.75 19.69 -25.62
CA ALA A 371 8.68 19.17 -26.47
C ALA A 371 7.30 19.41 -25.82
N ASN A 372 6.31 19.85 -26.62
CA ASN A 372 4.91 19.99 -26.16
C ASN A 372 4.26 18.61 -26.03
N GLN A 373 4.62 17.89 -24.98
CA GLN A 373 4.02 16.61 -24.62
C GLN A 373 2.57 16.86 -24.19
N THR A 374 1.65 16.19 -24.86
CA THR A 374 0.21 16.33 -24.61
C THR A 374 -0.29 15.05 -23.95
N LEU A 375 -0.97 15.22 -22.81
CA LEU A 375 -1.38 14.14 -21.92
C LEU A 375 -2.84 14.29 -21.51
N ASP A 376 -3.49 13.16 -21.27
CA ASP A 376 -4.75 13.12 -20.55
C ASP A 376 -4.47 12.75 -19.09
N LEU A 377 -4.95 13.57 -18.15
CA LEU A 377 -4.86 13.32 -16.71
C LEU A 377 -6.25 12.92 -16.22
N THR A 378 -6.38 11.76 -15.58
CA THR A 378 -7.63 11.28 -15.01
C THR A 378 -7.48 11.10 -13.51
N PHE A 379 -8.25 11.87 -12.75
CA PHE A 379 -8.35 11.71 -11.31
C PHE A 379 -9.48 10.76 -10.96
N ASP A 380 -9.16 9.67 -10.28
CA ASP A 380 -10.12 8.68 -9.78
C ASP A 380 -10.35 8.94 -8.29
N LEU A 381 -11.56 9.37 -7.95
CA LEU A 381 -11.83 9.81 -6.59
C LEU A 381 -11.84 8.63 -5.61
N SER A 382 -12.33 7.44 -5.99
CA SER A 382 -12.33 6.28 -5.08
C SER A 382 -10.91 5.79 -4.78
N ASP A 383 -10.06 5.65 -5.80
CA ASP A 383 -8.65 5.28 -5.64
C ASP A 383 -7.86 6.36 -4.86
N GLY A 384 -8.22 7.63 -5.06
CA GLY A 384 -7.71 8.76 -4.29
C GLY A 384 -8.11 8.74 -2.80
N GLY A 385 -8.83 7.73 -2.33
CA GLY A 385 -9.31 7.57 -0.95
C GLY A 385 -10.63 8.28 -0.66
N ASN A 386 -11.37 8.63 -1.69
CA ASN A 386 -12.37 9.69 -1.70
C ASN A 386 -13.61 9.30 -2.56
N PRO A 387 -14.33 8.20 -2.24
CA PRO A 387 -15.36 7.64 -3.12
C PRO A 387 -16.64 8.49 -3.12
N ILE A 388 -16.66 9.55 -3.93
CA ILE A 388 -17.86 10.33 -4.22
C ILE A 388 -18.09 10.40 -5.72
N THR A 389 -19.34 10.60 -6.14
CA THR A 389 -19.63 10.96 -7.53
C THR A 389 -19.41 12.46 -7.72
N PRO A 390 -18.46 12.89 -8.55
CA PRO A 390 -18.24 14.29 -8.85
C PRO A 390 -19.43 14.88 -9.62
N ALA A 391 -19.70 16.16 -9.39
CA ALA A 391 -20.88 16.83 -9.92
C ALA A 391 -20.60 17.46 -11.30
N VAL A 392 -20.33 18.77 -11.34
CA VAL A 392 -20.18 19.52 -12.60
C VAL A 392 -18.71 19.60 -12.99
N ALA A 393 -18.34 19.02 -14.14
CA ALA A 393 -16.98 19.02 -14.67
C ALA A 393 -16.34 20.42 -14.74
N ALA A 394 -17.13 21.43 -15.16
CA ALA A 394 -16.67 22.81 -15.31
C ALA A 394 -16.19 23.49 -14.00
N ASN A 395 -16.51 22.91 -12.84
CA ASN A 395 -16.06 23.41 -11.55
C ASN A 395 -14.73 22.81 -11.11
N TYR A 396 -14.28 21.70 -11.72
CA TYR A 396 -13.01 21.08 -11.40
C TYR A 396 -11.90 21.64 -12.28
N VAL A 397 -10.77 21.94 -11.67
CA VAL A 397 -9.61 22.56 -12.32
C VAL A 397 -8.34 21.79 -12.01
N LEU A 398 -7.44 21.71 -12.99
CA LEU A 398 -6.10 21.21 -12.78
C LEU A 398 -5.25 22.36 -12.28
N LEU A 399 -4.62 22.17 -11.11
CA LEU A 399 -3.77 23.16 -10.48
C LEU A 399 -2.31 22.80 -10.68
N PHE A 400 -1.49 23.83 -10.87
CA PHE A 400 -0.05 23.72 -11.01
C PHE A 400 0.68 24.76 -10.17
N ARG A 401 1.87 24.41 -9.69
CA ARG A 401 2.89 25.34 -9.21
C ARG A 401 4.29 24.78 -9.48
N ALA A 402 5.26 25.67 -9.67
CA ALA A 402 6.64 25.29 -9.99
C ALA A 402 7.47 24.85 -8.76
N GLY A 403 7.07 25.26 -7.55
CA GLY A 403 7.79 24.96 -6.31
C GLY A 403 6.88 24.33 -5.25
N GLN A 404 7.49 23.79 -4.19
CA GLN A 404 6.77 23.17 -3.07
C GLN A 404 5.88 24.15 -2.27
N SER A 405 5.98 25.45 -2.53
CA SER A 405 5.17 26.49 -1.91
C SER A 405 4.84 27.61 -2.90
N GLY A 406 3.95 28.52 -2.51
CA GLY A 406 3.47 29.61 -3.34
C GLY A 406 2.05 29.40 -3.86
N ASN A 407 1.60 30.34 -4.69
CA ASN A 407 0.25 30.32 -5.25
C ASN A 407 0.11 29.25 -6.33
N TRP A 408 -1.09 28.69 -6.44
CA TRP A 408 -1.51 27.80 -7.51
C TRP A 408 -1.87 28.59 -8.77
N THR A 409 -1.67 27.95 -9.91
CA THR A 409 -2.13 28.41 -11.23
C THR A 409 -3.16 27.40 -11.75
N GLU A 410 -4.32 27.87 -12.19
CA GLU A 410 -5.27 27.03 -12.93
C GLU A 410 -4.76 26.81 -14.35
N LEU A 411 -4.40 25.57 -14.70
CA LEU A 411 -3.96 25.24 -16.05
C LEU A 411 -5.13 25.07 -17.00
N THR A 412 -6.13 24.30 -16.59
CA THR A 412 -7.30 24.01 -17.41
C THR A 412 -8.46 23.51 -16.53
N THR A 413 -9.65 23.45 -17.13
CA THR A 413 -10.87 22.92 -16.52
C THR A 413 -11.10 21.49 -16.99
N ALA A 414 -11.74 20.64 -16.18
CA ALA A 414 -11.99 19.25 -16.53
C ALA A 414 -12.82 19.16 -17.83
N SER A 415 -12.41 18.26 -18.72
CA SER A 415 -13.06 18.02 -20.00
C SER A 415 -14.29 17.12 -19.84
N SER A 416 -14.26 16.17 -18.91
CA SER A 416 -15.36 15.23 -18.69
C SER A 416 -15.36 14.60 -17.30
N ILE A 417 -16.51 14.01 -16.95
CA ILE A 417 -16.70 13.16 -15.78
C ILE A 417 -17.30 11.84 -16.24
N ALA A 418 -16.80 10.72 -15.72
CA ALA A 418 -17.36 9.40 -15.94
C ALA A 418 -17.32 8.60 -14.62
N GLY A 419 -18.49 8.31 -14.05
CA GLY A 419 -18.55 7.68 -12.72
C GLY A 419 -17.93 8.60 -11.66
N ASP A 420 -16.95 8.10 -10.94
CA ASP A 420 -16.13 8.81 -9.95
C ASP A 420 -14.82 9.37 -10.53
N ARG A 421 -14.67 9.40 -11.86
CA ARG A 421 -13.47 9.89 -12.54
C ARG A 421 -13.66 11.27 -13.16
N ILE A 422 -12.66 12.12 -12.99
CA ILE A 422 -12.58 13.46 -13.57
C ILE A 422 -11.39 13.50 -14.53
N THR A 423 -11.63 13.80 -15.81
CA THR A 423 -10.58 13.81 -16.83
C THR A 423 -10.28 15.24 -17.29
N PHE A 424 -9.00 15.54 -17.45
CA PHE A 424 -8.45 16.72 -18.10
C PHE A 424 -7.75 16.25 -19.38
N SER A 425 -8.37 16.51 -20.53
CA SER A 425 -7.85 16.02 -21.81
C SER A 425 -6.93 17.03 -22.48
N GLY A 426 -5.91 16.54 -23.18
CA GLY A 426 -5.06 17.37 -24.05
C GLY A 426 -4.21 18.39 -23.30
N VAL A 427 -3.77 18.07 -22.09
CA VAL A 427 -2.97 18.96 -21.24
C VAL A 427 -1.53 18.96 -21.74
N ALA A 428 -1.01 20.14 -22.07
CA ALA A 428 0.40 20.31 -22.41
C ALA A 428 1.23 20.36 -21.11
N ILE A 429 2.10 19.38 -20.92
CA ILE A 429 3.00 19.30 -19.76
C ILE A 429 4.43 19.34 -20.27
N THR A 430 5.13 20.44 -19.98
CA THR A 430 6.46 20.71 -20.54
C THR A 430 7.51 20.99 -19.48
N THR A 431 7.17 21.01 -18.20
CA THR A 431 8.12 21.28 -17.12
C THR A 431 7.75 20.49 -15.89
N ASP A 432 8.77 20.21 -15.09
CA ASP A 432 8.60 19.66 -13.76
C ASP A 432 7.71 20.57 -12.90
N GLY A 433 7.06 19.95 -11.92
CA GLY A 433 6.39 20.70 -10.87
C GLY A 433 5.28 19.92 -10.20
N TYR A 434 4.42 20.67 -9.53
CA TYR A 434 3.50 20.11 -8.54
C TYR A 434 2.08 20.30 -9.03
N TYR A 435 1.35 19.20 -9.14
CA TYR A 435 0.03 19.12 -9.72
C TYR A 435 -0.98 18.58 -8.71
N THR A 436 -2.22 19.06 -8.77
CA THR A 436 -3.35 18.50 -8.00
C THR A 436 -4.67 18.95 -8.61
N ILE A 437 -5.77 18.35 -8.15
CA ILE A 437 -7.12 18.72 -8.57
C ILE A 437 -7.74 19.72 -7.58
N GLY A 438 -8.35 20.77 -8.14
CA GLY A 438 -9.11 21.79 -7.43
C GLY A 438 -10.59 21.79 -7.80
N THR A 439 -11.39 22.42 -6.95
CA THR A 439 -12.80 22.77 -7.20
C THR A 439 -13.01 24.26 -6.94
N ARG A 440 -13.71 24.95 -7.85
CA ARG A 440 -14.09 26.37 -7.73
C ARG A 440 -15.27 26.60 -6.76
N ASN A 441 -15.94 25.52 -6.36
CA ASN A 441 -17.07 25.55 -5.45
C ASN A 441 -17.22 24.20 -4.75
N LYS A 442 -16.58 24.05 -3.59
CA LYS A 442 -16.61 22.81 -2.81
C LYS A 442 -18.01 22.42 -2.30
N THR A 443 -18.99 23.32 -2.32
CA THR A 443 -20.38 23.01 -1.96
C THR A 443 -21.11 22.33 -3.11
N ASN A 444 -20.93 22.82 -4.34
CA ASN A 444 -21.65 22.32 -5.52
C ASN A 444 -20.90 21.21 -6.28
N SER A 445 -19.58 21.19 -6.15
CA SER A 445 -18.68 20.20 -6.72
C SER A 445 -17.69 19.80 -5.63
N PRO A 446 -18.12 19.02 -4.63
CA PRO A 446 -17.25 18.60 -3.55
C PRO A 446 -16.07 17.80 -4.11
N LEU A 447 -14.92 18.04 -3.50
CA LEU A 447 -13.90 17.03 -3.30
C LEU A 447 -14.09 16.62 -1.83
N PRO A 448 -14.17 15.33 -1.49
CA PRO A 448 -14.72 14.93 -0.21
C PRO A 448 -13.77 15.27 0.95
N ILE A 449 -14.33 15.22 2.14
CA ILE A 449 -13.77 15.75 3.37
C ILE A 449 -13.81 14.60 4.36
N GLN A 450 -12.64 14.18 4.85
CA GLN A 450 -12.51 13.01 5.71
C GLN A 450 -12.83 13.31 7.18
N LEU A 451 -13.27 12.27 7.87
CA LEU A 451 -13.17 12.09 9.32
C LEU A 451 -11.80 12.56 9.81
N LYS A 452 -11.76 13.63 10.59
CA LYS A 452 -10.53 14.30 11.03
C LYS A 452 -9.76 13.48 12.06
N ALA A 453 -10.49 12.83 12.97
CA ALA A 453 -9.93 12.04 14.05
C ALA A 453 -10.97 11.03 14.53
N PHE A 454 -10.51 9.84 14.92
CA PHE A 454 -11.25 8.88 15.73
C PHE A 454 -10.35 8.43 16.86
N ALA A 455 -10.85 8.43 18.09
CA ALA A 455 -10.07 8.08 19.27
C ALA A 455 -10.90 7.23 20.22
N ALA A 456 -10.21 6.38 20.99
CA ALA A 456 -10.78 5.57 22.05
C ALA A 456 -10.05 5.81 23.36
N ARG A 457 -10.80 5.94 24.45
CA ARG A 457 -10.28 6.17 25.81
C ARG A 457 -10.98 5.24 26.80
N ALA A 458 -10.21 4.47 27.56
CA ALA A 458 -10.75 3.63 28.63
C ALA A 458 -11.30 4.50 29.76
N MET A 459 -12.44 4.10 30.31
CA MET A 459 -13.06 4.69 31.49
C MET A 459 -13.32 3.62 32.55
N GLU A 460 -13.65 4.05 33.78
CA GLU A 460 -13.99 3.15 34.89
C GLU A 460 -15.11 2.14 34.54
N LYS A 461 -16.04 2.55 33.65
CA LYS A 461 -17.13 1.71 33.14
C LYS A 461 -17.29 1.84 31.63
N GLY A 462 -16.37 1.26 30.86
CA GLY A 462 -16.45 1.13 29.41
C GLY A 462 -15.39 1.93 28.65
N VAL A 463 -15.62 2.13 27.35
CA VAL A 463 -14.72 2.88 26.46
C VAL A 463 -15.46 4.09 25.88
N GLU A 464 -14.90 5.28 26.06
CA GLU A 464 -15.35 6.47 25.36
C GLU A 464 -14.72 6.52 23.97
N LEU A 465 -15.55 6.82 22.97
CA LEU A 465 -15.17 6.93 21.57
C LEU A 465 -15.55 8.32 21.07
N THR A 466 -14.57 9.05 20.54
CA THR A 466 -14.76 10.43 20.06
C THR A 466 -14.29 10.55 18.61
N TRP A 467 -15.02 11.33 17.82
CA TRP A 467 -14.60 11.70 16.47
C TRP A 467 -15.07 13.08 16.05
N GLN A 468 -14.38 13.62 15.05
CA GLN A 468 -14.74 14.87 14.41
C GLN A 468 -14.82 14.68 12.90
N THR A 469 -15.88 15.17 12.28
CA THR A 469 -15.95 15.38 10.82
C THR A 469 -15.75 16.86 10.53
N GLU A 470 -15.04 17.19 9.46
CA GLU A 470 -14.92 18.59 9.00
C GLU A 470 -16.14 19.01 8.19
N THR A 471 -16.74 18.08 7.44
CA THR A 471 -18.06 18.20 6.82
C THR A 471 -18.71 16.83 6.67
N GLU A 472 -20.00 16.80 6.40
CA GLU A 472 -20.76 15.60 6.05
C GLU A 472 -21.58 15.87 4.80
N LEU A 473 -21.73 14.88 3.93
CA LEU A 473 -22.59 14.95 2.75
C LEU A 473 -23.46 13.71 2.71
N ASN A 474 -24.78 13.90 2.80
CA ASN A 474 -25.77 12.80 2.80
C ASN A 474 -25.52 11.70 3.84
N ASN A 475 -24.74 11.96 4.90
CA ASN A 475 -24.45 11.01 5.96
C ASN A 475 -25.73 10.70 6.75
N ASP A 476 -26.16 9.44 6.72
CA ASP A 476 -27.32 8.99 7.49
C ASP A 476 -26.89 8.70 8.94
N TYR A 477 -25.83 7.92 9.11
CA TYR A 477 -25.34 7.55 10.44
C TYR A 477 -23.91 7.00 10.45
N PHE A 478 -23.27 7.08 11.62
CA PHE A 478 -22.08 6.32 11.95
C PHE A 478 -22.44 5.03 12.68
N THR A 479 -21.72 3.95 12.38
CA THR A 479 -21.72 2.72 13.16
C THR A 479 -20.34 2.56 13.79
N VAL A 480 -20.30 2.50 15.11
CA VAL A 480 -19.14 2.04 15.85
C VAL A 480 -19.15 0.52 15.81
N GLU A 481 -18.04 -0.06 15.36
CA GLU A 481 -17.80 -1.49 15.42
C GLU A 481 -16.63 -1.78 16.36
N ARG A 482 -16.73 -2.86 17.13
CA ARG A 482 -15.69 -3.31 18.05
C ARG A 482 -15.16 -4.68 17.68
N SER A 483 -13.94 -4.98 18.07
CA SER A 483 -13.29 -6.27 17.89
C SER A 483 -12.36 -6.58 19.06
N SER A 484 -12.22 -7.87 19.40
CA SER A 484 -11.22 -8.34 20.38
C SER A 484 -9.91 -8.79 19.73
N ASP A 485 -9.89 -8.99 18.41
CA ASP A 485 -8.73 -9.51 17.67
C ASP A 485 -8.24 -8.54 16.57
N GLY A 486 -8.96 -7.44 16.32
CA GLY A 486 -8.67 -6.48 15.26
C GLY A 486 -9.02 -6.98 13.85
N ILE A 487 -9.66 -8.15 13.73
CA ILE A 487 -10.00 -8.82 12.46
C ILE A 487 -11.52 -8.93 12.33
N GLN A 488 -12.17 -9.56 13.30
CA GLN A 488 -13.62 -9.76 13.32
C GLN A 488 -14.30 -8.63 14.10
N PHE A 489 -14.99 -7.76 13.38
CA PHE A 489 -15.69 -6.61 13.94
C PHE A 489 -17.19 -6.89 14.09
N GLU A 490 -17.72 -6.62 15.28
CA GLU A 490 -19.15 -6.68 15.59
C GLU A 490 -19.72 -5.28 15.83
N PHE A 491 -21.02 -5.14 15.63
CA PHE A 491 -21.75 -3.91 15.93
C PHE A 491 -21.65 -3.57 17.43
N ALA A 492 -21.28 -2.33 17.74
CA ALA A 492 -21.34 -1.80 19.11
C ALA A 492 -22.46 -0.75 19.25
N ILE A 493 -22.39 0.34 18.48
CA ILE A 493 -23.27 1.51 18.65
C ILE A 493 -23.59 2.14 17.29
N LYS A 494 -24.79 2.70 17.14
CA LYS A 494 -25.20 3.52 16.00
C LYS A 494 -25.41 4.98 16.45
N VAL A 495 -24.89 5.94 15.70
CA VAL A 495 -25.02 7.38 15.96
C VAL A 495 -25.51 8.08 14.71
N LEU A 496 -26.59 8.86 14.81
CA LEU A 496 -27.10 9.61 13.66
C LEU A 496 -26.08 10.64 13.19
N GLY A 497 -25.91 10.73 11.87
CA GLY A 497 -25.12 11.77 11.23
C GLY A 497 -25.90 13.08 11.15
N ALA A 498 -25.22 14.14 10.73
CA ALA A 498 -25.81 15.45 10.49
C ALA A 498 -26.48 15.56 9.10
N GLY A 499 -26.54 14.48 8.31
CA GLY A 499 -27.00 14.54 6.92
C GLY A 499 -25.95 15.23 6.06
N THR A 500 -26.23 16.49 5.71
CA THR A 500 -25.29 17.34 4.98
C THR A 500 -24.92 18.51 5.86
N SER A 501 -23.66 18.58 6.28
CA SER A 501 -23.10 19.62 7.14
C SER A 501 -21.85 20.18 6.51
N THR A 502 -21.75 21.50 6.36
CA THR A 502 -20.51 22.18 5.92
C THR A 502 -19.69 22.71 7.09
N GLU A 503 -20.19 22.57 8.31
CA GLU A 503 -19.50 22.92 9.56
C GLU A 503 -18.97 21.65 10.22
N PRO A 504 -17.83 21.72 10.93
CA PRO A 504 -17.31 20.60 11.69
C PRO A 504 -18.32 20.07 12.70
N ARG A 505 -18.38 18.74 12.84
CA ARG A 505 -19.23 18.06 13.83
C ARG A 505 -18.38 17.21 14.73
N GLU A 506 -18.67 17.31 16.02
CA GLU A 506 -18.02 16.50 17.05
C GLU A 506 -19.04 15.50 17.60
N TYR A 507 -18.58 14.27 17.75
CA TYR A 507 -19.37 13.15 18.24
C TYR A 507 -18.62 12.46 19.36
N ALA A 508 -19.37 12.00 20.36
CA ALA A 508 -18.86 11.22 21.46
C ALA A 508 -19.90 10.17 21.87
N VAL A 509 -19.46 8.93 22.06
CA VAL A 509 -20.29 7.86 22.63
C VAL A 509 -19.50 7.01 23.60
N VAL A 510 -20.21 6.25 24.42
CA VAL A 510 -19.60 5.31 25.36
C VAL A 510 -20.08 3.90 25.07
N ASP A 511 -19.12 3.00 24.85
CA ASP A 511 -19.38 1.57 24.85
C ASP A 511 -19.22 0.98 26.26
N TYR A 512 -20.36 0.76 26.91
CA TYR A 512 -20.43 0.15 28.25
C TYR A 512 -20.26 -1.38 28.24
N ASN A 513 -20.25 -2.02 27.06
CA ASN A 513 -20.13 -3.48 26.92
C ASN A 513 -18.74 -3.90 26.45
N ALA A 514 -17.77 -2.98 26.47
CA ALA A 514 -16.39 -3.27 26.13
C ALA A 514 -15.80 -4.33 27.06
N ARG A 515 -15.12 -5.34 26.48
CA ARG A 515 -14.56 -6.46 27.24
C ARG A 515 -13.18 -6.09 27.79
N GLN A 516 -12.83 -6.67 28.94
CA GLN A 516 -11.50 -6.52 29.55
C GLN A 516 -10.38 -6.92 28.57
N GLY A 517 -9.22 -6.29 28.72
CA GLY A 517 -8.08 -6.43 27.80
C GLY A 517 -8.12 -5.42 26.65
N THR A 518 -7.37 -5.69 25.59
CA THR A 518 -7.31 -4.83 24.40
C THR A 518 -8.61 -4.95 23.59
N SER A 519 -9.31 -3.83 23.44
CA SER A 519 -10.44 -3.69 22.52
C SER A 519 -10.06 -2.80 21.34
N TYR A 520 -10.41 -3.23 20.13
CA TYR A 520 -10.21 -2.49 18.88
C TYR A 520 -11.54 -1.90 18.42
N TYR A 521 -11.51 -0.68 17.90
CA TYR A 521 -12.69 0.01 17.39
C TYR A 521 -12.44 0.59 16.01
N ARG A 522 -13.48 0.64 15.19
CA ARG A 522 -13.53 1.44 13.95
C ARG A 522 -14.89 2.10 13.79
N LEU A 523 -14.94 3.19 13.04
CA LEU A 523 -16.18 3.81 12.59
C LEU A 523 -16.50 3.35 11.17
N LYS A 524 -17.79 3.21 10.91
CA LYS A 524 -18.38 3.02 9.59
C LYS A 524 -19.38 4.13 9.35
N GLN A 525 -19.07 5.07 8.46
CA GLN A 525 -20.01 6.09 8.02
C GLN A 525 -20.94 5.47 6.96
N THR A 526 -22.25 5.64 7.09
CA THR A 526 -23.27 5.14 6.14
C THR A 526 -24.11 6.30 5.64
N ASP A 527 -24.18 6.46 4.33
CA ASP A 527 -24.93 7.52 3.66
C ASP A 527 -26.39 7.10 3.43
N LYS A 528 -27.25 8.07 3.08
CA LYS A 528 -28.70 7.85 2.88
C LYS A 528 -29.05 6.88 1.76
N ASP A 529 -28.13 6.63 0.83
CA ASP A 529 -28.27 5.65 -0.24
C ASP A 529 -27.73 4.25 0.14
N GLY A 530 -27.16 4.11 1.35
CA GLY A 530 -26.59 2.88 1.87
C GLY A 530 -25.11 2.65 1.55
N ALA A 531 -24.46 3.57 0.81
CA ALA A 531 -23.01 3.55 0.65
C ALA A 531 -22.31 3.74 2.00
N PHE A 532 -21.10 3.19 2.16
CA PHE A 532 -20.38 3.31 3.42
C PHE A 532 -18.86 3.37 3.27
N THR A 533 -18.19 3.98 4.24
CA THR A 533 -16.73 4.06 4.38
C THR A 533 -16.31 3.76 5.81
N TYR A 534 -15.12 3.18 6.01
CA TYR A 534 -14.57 2.88 7.33
C TYR A 534 -13.46 3.86 7.72
N SER A 535 -13.31 4.13 9.02
CA SER A 535 -12.12 4.76 9.58
C SER A 535 -10.97 3.76 9.72
N GLY A 536 -9.78 4.27 10.07
CA GLY A 536 -8.73 3.44 10.69
C GLY A 536 -9.20 2.83 12.03
N ILE A 537 -8.47 1.80 12.48
CA ILE A 537 -8.74 1.10 13.73
C ILE A 537 -7.98 1.79 14.87
N VAL A 538 -8.65 2.02 16.01
CA VAL A 538 -8.03 2.45 17.26
C VAL A 538 -8.09 1.34 18.30
N ALA A 539 -7.04 1.16 19.07
CA ALA A 539 -6.98 0.18 20.15
C ALA A 539 -6.99 0.88 21.51
N VAL A 540 -7.61 0.25 22.49
CA VAL A 540 -7.64 0.71 23.87
C VAL A 540 -7.56 -0.48 24.81
N GLU A 541 -6.72 -0.38 25.84
CA GLU A 541 -6.58 -1.40 26.87
C GLU A 541 -7.46 -1.05 28.07
N ILE A 542 -8.29 -2.00 28.50
CA ILE A 542 -9.15 -1.87 29.68
C ILE A 542 -8.54 -2.71 30.80
N MET A 543 -7.93 -2.03 31.78
CA MET A 543 -7.31 -2.66 32.95
C MET A 543 -8.30 -2.81 34.12
N GLU A 544 -8.20 -3.88 34.91
CA GLU A 544 -8.99 -4.01 36.14
C GLU A 544 -8.55 -3.00 37.22
N ALA A 545 -9.51 -2.53 38.02
CA ALA A 545 -9.22 -1.96 39.32
C ALA A 545 -8.92 -3.11 40.31
N HIS A 546 -7.64 -3.42 40.52
CA HIS A 546 -7.19 -4.43 41.51
C HIS A 546 -7.63 -4.02 42.92
N GLN A 547 -8.49 -4.81 43.56
CA GLN A 547 -8.88 -4.65 44.97
C GLN A 547 -8.28 -5.81 45.81
N PRO A 548 -7.02 -5.69 46.24
CA PRO A 548 -6.27 -6.80 46.86
C PRO A 548 -6.72 -7.17 48.28
N TYR A 549 -7.57 -6.37 48.92
CA TYR A 549 -7.94 -6.54 50.33
C TYR A 549 -9.46 -6.58 50.53
N THR A 550 -9.93 -7.53 51.33
CA THR A 550 -11.33 -7.58 51.78
C THR A 550 -11.38 -7.57 53.30
N VAL A 551 -12.13 -6.64 53.90
CA VAL A 551 -12.25 -6.50 55.36
C VAL A 551 -13.62 -6.96 55.84
N TYR A 552 -13.67 -7.93 56.76
CA TYR A 552 -14.93 -8.52 57.24
C TYR A 552 -14.80 -9.22 58.60
N PRO A 553 -15.89 -9.39 59.36
CA PRO A 553 -17.18 -8.75 59.15
C PRO A 553 -17.15 -7.27 59.57
N ASN A 554 -17.94 -6.45 58.88
CA ASN A 554 -18.26 -5.08 59.29
C ASN A 554 -19.81 -4.93 59.29
N PRO A 555 -20.47 -4.72 60.45
CA PRO A 555 -19.92 -4.53 61.78
C PRO A 555 -19.21 -5.75 62.36
N ALA A 556 -18.12 -5.51 63.09
CA ALA A 556 -17.30 -6.56 63.66
C ALA A 556 -17.85 -7.03 65.02
N GLY A 557 -17.78 -8.34 65.26
CA GLY A 557 -18.01 -8.95 66.58
C GLY A 557 -16.72 -8.95 67.39
N GLU A 558 -16.21 -10.15 67.72
CA GLU A 558 -14.98 -10.33 68.51
C GLU A 558 -13.69 -10.12 67.70
N THR A 559 -13.75 -10.23 66.37
CA THR A 559 -12.60 -10.09 65.48
C THR A 559 -12.96 -9.46 64.14
N ILE A 560 -12.01 -8.69 63.57
CA ILE A 560 -11.99 -8.23 62.17
C ILE A 560 -10.96 -9.04 61.40
N ASN A 561 -11.28 -9.45 60.18
CA ASN A 561 -10.38 -10.16 59.27
C ASN A 561 -10.11 -9.30 58.04
N ILE A 562 -8.87 -9.35 57.55
CA ILE A 562 -8.44 -8.78 56.28
C ILE A 562 -7.92 -9.93 55.43
N SER A 563 -8.60 -10.28 54.34
CA SER A 563 -8.13 -11.29 53.39
C SER A 563 -7.38 -10.65 52.23
N PHE A 564 -6.33 -11.30 51.75
CA PHE A 564 -5.51 -10.94 50.58
C PHE A 564 -5.06 -12.19 49.83
N GLN A 565 -4.62 -12.02 48.58
CA GLN A 565 -4.05 -13.12 47.80
C GLN A 565 -2.66 -13.51 48.32
N ALA A 566 -2.25 -14.75 48.11
CA ALA A 566 -0.92 -15.22 48.51
C ALA A 566 0.17 -14.38 47.84
N GLY A 567 1.09 -13.82 48.65
CA GLY A 567 2.14 -12.91 48.18
C GLY A 567 1.78 -11.42 48.21
N GLU A 568 0.55 -11.06 48.58
CA GLU A 568 0.06 -9.67 48.67
C GLU A 568 -0.18 -9.17 50.10
N ALA A 569 0.45 -9.83 51.09
CA ALA A 569 0.36 -9.43 52.49
C ALA A 569 0.81 -7.96 52.68
N PRO A 570 0.08 -7.14 53.45
CA PRO A 570 0.40 -5.73 53.60
C PRO A 570 1.68 -5.55 54.43
N ASP A 571 2.60 -4.69 53.97
CA ASP A 571 3.84 -4.36 54.69
C ASP A 571 3.60 -3.62 56.02
N ARG A 572 2.47 -2.92 56.12
CA ARG A 572 2.10 -2.16 57.33
C ARG A 572 0.59 -2.04 57.48
N LEU A 573 0.10 -2.33 58.69
CA LEU A 573 -1.30 -2.15 59.07
C LEU A 573 -1.44 -1.02 60.09
N ARG A 574 -2.44 -0.15 59.92
CA ARG A 574 -2.80 0.90 60.88
C ARG A 574 -4.32 0.94 61.02
N ILE A 575 -4.80 1.00 62.25
CA ILE A 575 -6.19 1.30 62.57
C ILE A 575 -6.25 2.73 63.08
N LEU A 576 -7.15 3.52 62.52
CA LEU A 576 -7.37 4.91 62.90
C LEU A 576 -8.77 5.03 63.49
N ASP A 577 -8.92 5.82 64.55
CA ASP A 577 -10.24 6.20 65.03
C ASP A 577 -10.88 7.27 64.12
N VAL A 578 -12.14 7.63 64.41
CA VAL A 578 -12.88 8.66 63.66
C VAL A 578 -12.23 10.06 63.70
N MET A 579 -11.27 10.29 64.59
CA MET A 579 -10.48 11.53 64.67
C MET A 579 -9.12 11.41 63.96
N GLY A 580 -8.86 10.29 63.26
CA GLY A 580 -7.62 10.03 62.54
C GLY A 580 -6.44 9.62 63.44
N SER A 581 -6.67 9.37 64.72
CA SER A 581 -5.62 8.97 65.68
C SER A 581 -5.38 7.48 65.60
N SER A 582 -4.11 7.05 65.67
CA SER A 582 -3.76 5.63 65.60
C SER A 582 -4.17 4.88 66.87
N VAL A 583 -4.88 3.77 66.68
CA VAL A 583 -5.24 2.83 67.74
C VAL A 583 -4.20 1.71 67.79
N GLN A 584 -3.73 1.38 68.99
CA GLN A 584 -2.84 0.24 69.19
C GLN A 584 -3.66 -1.05 69.16
N PHE A 585 -3.16 -2.08 68.49
CA PHE A 585 -3.83 -3.37 68.37
C PHE A 585 -2.83 -4.51 68.21
N GLU A 586 -3.26 -5.69 68.64
CA GLU A 586 -2.58 -6.96 68.33
C GLU A 586 -3.25 -7.62 67.13
N TYR A 587 -2.48 -8.38 66.35
CA TYR A 587 -3.02 -9.15 65.24
C TYR A 587 -2.25 -10.46 65.05
N VAL A 588 -2.89 -11.41 64.39
CA VAL A 588 -2.28 -12.67 63.96
C VAL A 588 -2.40 -12.74 62.44
N THR A 589 -1.31 -13.09 61.76
CA THR A 589 -1.27 -13.22 60.29
C THR A 589 -1.03 -14.67 59.90
N ASP A 590 -1.72 -15.13 58.85
CA ASP A 590 -1.43 -16.36 58.11
C ASP A 590 -1.26 -16.07 56.61
N GLU A 591 -1.04 -17.10 55.79
CA GLU A 591 -0.81 -16.97 54.34
C GLU A 591 -1.99 -16.37 53.56
N THR A 592 -3.17 -16.30 54.18
CA THR A 592 -4.44 -15.93 53.52
C THR A 592 -5.17 -14.76 54.19
N GLY A 593 -4.70 -14.28 55.34
CA GLY A 593 -5.29 -13.11 55.98
C GLY A 593 -4.65 -12.66 57.28
N ILE A 594 -5.14 -11.52 57.77
CA ILE A 594 -4.84 -10.95 59.08
C ILE A 594 -6.09 -10.97 59.94
N ARG A 595 -5.98 -11.44 61.17
CA ARG A 595 -7.06 -11.46 62.18
C ARG A 595 -6.73 -10.54 63.34
N ILE A 596 -7.65 -9.63 63.66
CA ILE A 596 -7.50 -8.57 64.64
C ILE A 596 -8.59 -8.72 65.72
N PRO A 597 -8.23 -8.99 66.99
CA PRO A 597 -9.18 -8.96 68.10
C PRO A 597 -9.72 -7.54 68.35
N THR A 598 -11.04 -7.40 68.51
CA THR A 598 -11.70 -6.09 68.69
C THR A 598 -11.83 -5.67 70.17
N ARG A 599 -11.32 -6.48 71.11
CA ARG A 599 -11.51 -6.29 72.56
C ARG A 599 -11.02 -4.93 73.10
N ASP A 600 -10.06 -4.32 72.40
CA ASP A 600 -9.46 -3.04 72.78
C ASP A 600 -10.02 -1.86 71.97
N PHE A 601 -10.99 -2.11 71.08
CA PHE A 601 -11.64 -1.09 70.26
C PHE A 601 -12.92 -0.57 70.91
N LYS A 602 -13.14 0.74 70.81
CA LYS A 602 -14.41 1.35 71.18
C LYS A 602 -15.46 1.02 70.12
N PRO A 603 -16.75 0.87 70.48
CA PRO A 603 -17.82 0.75 69.49
C PRO A 603 -17.83 1.94 68.52
N GLY A 604 -18.00 1.68 67.21
CA GLY A 604 -18.07 2.70 66.17
C GLY A 604 -16.71 3.25 65.71
N LEU A 605 -15.65 2.45 65.86
CA LEU A 605 -14.31 2.74 65.35
C LEU A 605 -14.22 2.61 63.83
#